data_AF-A0A453IE77-F1
#
_entry.id   AF-A0A453IE77-F1
#
_cell.length_a   1.000
_cell.length_b   1.000
_cell.length_c   1.000
_cell.angle_alpha   90.00
_cell.angle_beta   90.00
_cell.angle_gamma   90.00
#
_symmetry.space_group_name_H-M   'P 1'
#
loop_
_entity.id
_entity.type
_entity.pdbx_description
1 polymer ?
#
loop_
_entity_poly.entity_id
_entity_poly.type
_entity_poly.pdbx_seq_one_letter_code
_entity_poly.pdbx_strand_id
1 'polypeptide(L)'
;MMRLVSSDDSGVREAALGGLLELAKDTTLGNRSLLADQDRLRRLLWGRIQSIRMMAPEDLDAAREERQLVDSLWIACYHEPSTLNREGLVVLPGEESFEQPPDVAGRFFEPLRRAPLQRAAPSPDERSDPGNGTLGGIMLLLGPAPGNSE
;
A
#
# COMPACT_ATOMS: atom_id res chain seq x y z
N MET A 1 -14.76 3.11 23.63
CA MET A 1 -14.64 2.76 22.19
C MET A 1 -15.99 2.67 21.47
N MET A 2 -17.02 2.01 22.02
CA MET A 2 -18.28 1.79 21.27
C MET A 2 -19.00 3.04 20.75
N ARG A 3 -18.90 4.20 21.40
CA ARG A 3 -19.46 5.45 20.86
C ARG A 3 -18.72 5.95 19.61
N LEU A 4 -17.43 5.66 19.51
CA LEU A 4 -16.57 6.10 18.41
C LEU A 4 -16.82 5.29 17.13
N VAL A 5 -17.31 4.06 17.25
CA VAL A 5 -17.75 3.24 16.12
C VAL A 5 -18.92 3.87 15.36
N SER A 6 -19.68 4.77 16.00
CA SER A 6 -20.77 5.53 15.38
C SER A 6 -20.37 6.95 14.97
N SER A 7 -19.08 7.29 15.00
CA SER A 7 -18.59 8.62 14.56
C SER A 7 -18.88 8.82 13.07
N ASP A 8 -19.06 10.06 12.60
CA ASP A 8 -19.18 10.33 11.15
C ASP A 8 -17.82 10.36 10.43
N ASP A 9 -16.75 10.58 11.20
CA ASP A 9 -15.37 10.54 10.72
C ASP A 9 -14.90 9.09 10.50
N SER A 10 -14.48 8.77 9.27
CA SER A 10 -14.04 7.42 8.88
C SER A 10 -12.81 6.97 9.64
N GLY A 11 -11.79 7.83 9.77
CA GLY A 11 -10.55 7.49 10.48
C GLY A 11 -10.79 7.20 11.96
N VAL A 12 -11.65 7.98 12.62
CA VAL A 12 -12.04 7.73 14.01
C VAL A 12 -12.82 6.43 14.15
N ARG A 13 -13.76 6.15 13.22
CA ARG A 13 -14.51 4.88 13.23
C ARG A 13 -13.59 3.68 13.01
N GLU A 14 -12.72 3.73 12.01
CA GLU A 14 -11.77 2.67 11.67
C GLU A 14 -10.82 2.40 12.82
N ALA A 15 -10.22 3.44 13.40
CA ALA A 15 -9.36 3.29 14.58
C ALA A 15 -10.12 2.66 15.76
N ALA A 16 -11.39 3.04 15.97
CA ALA A 16 -12.21 2.45 17.01
C ALA A 16 -12.58 0.98 16.74
N LEU A 17 -12.89 0.63 15.49
CA LEU A 17 -13.17 -0.74 15.06
C LEU A 17 -11.92 -1.63 15.19
N GLY A 18 -10.75 -1.13 14.77
CA GLY A 18 -9.46 -1.80 14.93
C GLY A 18 -9.13 -2.07 16.40
N GLY A 19 -9.27 -1.06 17.26
CA GLY A 19 -9.08 -1.24 18.71
C GLY A 19 -10.05 -2.25 19.33
N LEU A 20 -11.31 -2.29 18.88
CA LEU A 20 -12.27 -3.31 19.33
C LEU A 20 -11.90 -4.72 18.82
N LEU A 21 -11.39 -4.83 17.59
CA LEU A 21 -10.93 -6.10 17.03
C LEU A 21 -9.73 -6.65 17.78
N GLU A 22 -8.77 -5.81 18.15
CA GLU A 22 -7.66 -6.18 19.01
C GLU A 22 -8.16 -6.70 20.38
N LEU A 23 -9.10 -6.00 21.00
CA LEU A 23 -9.70 -6.43 22.27
C LEU A 23 -10.51 -7.73 22.15
N ALA A 24 -11.19 -7.96 21.02
CA ALA A 24 -11.96 -9.17 20.78
C ALA A 24 -11.06 -10.40 20.53
N LYS A 25 -9.91 -10.19 19.88
CA LYS A 25 -8.88 -11.23 19.68
C LYS A 25 -8.16 -11.56 20.99
N ASP A 26 -7.99 -10.57 21.87
CA ASP A 26 -7.38 -10.80 23.16
C ASP A 26 -8.29 -11.65 24.07
N THR A 27 -7.73 -12.71 24.66
CA THR A 27 -8.47 -13.66 25.52
C THR A 27 -8.46 -13.24 27.00
N THR A 28 -7.92 -12.06 27.31
CA THR A 28 -7.78 -11.54 28.67
C THR A 28 -9.03 -10.77 29.16
N LEU A 29 -8.91 -10.00 30.25
CA LEU A 29 -10.00 -9.24 30.87
C LEU A 29 -10.74 -8.28 29.92
N GLY A 30 -10.09 -7.84 28.83
CA GLY A 30 -10.73 -7.01 27.80
C GLY A 30 -11.95 -7.71 27.17
N ASN A 31 -11.87 -9.03 26.99
CA ASN A 31 -12.94 -9.83 26.41
C ASN A 31 -14.19 -9.85 27.32
N ARG A 32 -14.01 -9.87 28.65
CA ARG A 32 -15.14 -9.85 29.60
C ARG A 32 -15.95 -8.56 29.52
N SER A 33 -15.31 -7.41 29.34
CA SER A 33 -16.01 -6.14 29.16
C SER A 33 -16.74 -6.07 27.83
N LEU A 34 -16.13 -6.61 26.76
CA LEU A 34 -16.75 -6.64 25.43
C LEU A 34 -17.96 -7.58 25.39
N LEU A 35 -17.89 -8.69 26.12
CA LEU A 35 -18.97 -9.68 26.25
C LEU A 35 -20.20 -9.11 26.97
N ALA A 36 -20.02 -8.18 27.92
CA ALA A 36 -21.13 -7.49 28.57
C ALA A 36 -21.91 -6.57 27.63
N ASP A 37 -21.25 -6.02 26.60
CA ASP A 37 -21.84 -5.11 25.62
C ASP A 37 -22.09 -5.79 24.25
N GLN A 38 -22.06 -7.12 24.19
CA GLN A 38 -22.04 -7.85 22.90
C GLN A 38 -23.29 -7.60 22.04
N ASP A 39 -24.47 -7.49 22.67
CA ASP A 39 -25.73 -7.17 21.98
C ASP A 39 -25.72 -5.76 21.39
N ARG A 40 -25.12 -4.81 22.11
CA ARG A 40 -24.98 -3.43 21.66
C ARG A 40 -24.01 -3.37 20.49
N LEU A 41 -22.89 -4.08 20.59
CA LEU A 41 -21.92 -4.20 19.50
C LEU A 41 -22.58 -4.81 18.26
N ARG A 42 -23.39 -5.86 18.42
CA ARG A 42 -24.09 -6.52 17.30
C ARG A 42 -25.00 -5.54 16.56
N ARG A 43 -25.79 -4.75 17.30
CA ARG A 43 -26.65 -3.72 16.70
C ARG A 43 -25.87 -2.63 15.98
N LEU A 44 -24.75 -2.17 16.55
CA LEU A 44 -23.90 -1.16 15.94
C LEU A 44 -23.29 -1.66 14.63
N LEU A 45 -22.70 -2.86 14.65
CA LEU A 45 -22.11 -3.47 13.46
C LEU A 45 -23.18 -3.74 12.41
N TRP A 46 -24.37 -4.22 12.80
CA TRP A 46 -25.47 -4.41 11.87
C TRP A 46 -25.88 -3.11 11.19
N GLY A 47 -26.06 -2.03 11.95
CA GLY A 47 -26.37 -0.71 11.39
C GLY A 47 -25.29 -0.23 10.41
N ARG A 48 -24.01 -0.49 10.73
CA ARG A 48 -22.91 -0.13 9.84
C ARG A 48 -22.87 -0.97 8.57
N ILE A 49 -23.10 -2.27 8.66
CA ILE A 49 -23.26 -3.16 7.51
C ILE A 49 -24.34 -2.63 6.57
N GLN A 50 -25.50 -2.24 7.09
CA GLN A 50 -26.57 -1.67 6.26
C GLN A 50 -26.15 -0.34 5.61
N SER A 51 -25.45 0.53 6.33
CA SER A 51 -24.93 1.78 5.77
C SER A 51 -23.93 1.53 4.64
N ILE A 52 -23.04 0.54 4.79
CA ILE A 52 -22.06 0.16 3.76
C ILE A 52 -22.77 -0.40 2.54
N ARG A 53 -23.80 -1.25 2.70
CA ARG A 53 -24.56 -1.83 1.58
C ARG A 53 -25.25 -0.79 0.71
N MET A 54 -25.52 0.40 1.24
CA MET A 54 -26.15 1.51 0.52
C MET A 54 -25.12 2.49 -0.10
N MET A 55 -23.81 2.28 0.11
CA MET A 55 -22.77 3.12 -0.47
C MET A 55 -22.65 2.91 -1.98
N ALA A 56 -22.26 3.95 -2.69
CA ALA A 56 -21.91 3.86 -4.10
C ALA A 56 -20.60 3.07 -4.29
N PRO A 57 -20.34 2.47 -5.46
CA PRO A 57 -19.12 1.70 -5.71
C PRO A 57 -17.82 2.45 -5.40
N GLU A 58 -17.79 3.76 -5.67
CA GLU A 58 -16.65 4.63 -5.42
C GLU A 58 -16.41 4.82 -3.92
N ASP A 59 -17.49 4.96 -3.16
CA ASP A 59 -17.45 5.09 -1.70
C ASP A 59 -17.11 3.76 -1.02
N LEU A 60 -17.48 2.63 -1.62
CA LEU A 60 -17.07 1.31 -1.16
C LEU A 60 -15.56 1.11 -1.24
N ASP A 61 -14.91 1.64 -2.29
CA ASP A 61 -13.46 1.61 -2.40
C ASP A 61 -12.79 2.46 -1.31
N ALA A 62 -13.32 3.67 -1.07
CA ALA A 62 -12.86 4.54 0.01
C ALA A 62 -13.05 3.92 1.41
N ALA A 63 -14.12 3.15 1.63
CA ALA A 63 -14.44 2.48 2.88
C ALA A 63 -13.85 1.05 3.00
N ARG A 64 -12.80 0.72 2.23
CA ARG A 64 -12.19 -0.62 2.19
C ARG A 64 -11.76 -1.13 3.56
N GLU A 65 -11.00 -0.35 4.30
CA GLU A 65 -10.49 -0.72 5.63
C GLU A 65 -11.65 -0.99 6.59
N GLU A 66 -12.64 -0.09 6.61
CA GLU A 66 -13.84 -0.24 7.43
C GLU A 66 -14.60 -1.54 7.09
N ARG A 67 -14.74 -1.91 5.81
CA ARG A 67 -15.38 -3.18 5.39
C ARG A 67 -14.64 -4.40 5.94
N GLN A 68 -13.31 -4.41 5.87
CA GLN A 68 -12.48 -5.51 6.38
C GLN A 68 -12.52 -5.60 7.91
N LEU A 69 -12.46 -4.46 8.59
CA LEU A 69 -12.54 -4.40 10.05
C LEU A 69 -13.90 -4.87 10.57
N VAL A 70 -14.99 -4.44 9.94
CA VAL A 70 -16.36 -4.87 10.30
C VAL A 70 -16.52 -6.38 10.12
N ASP A 71 -16.04 -6.95 9.01
CA ASP A 71 -16.11 -8.40 8.79
C ASP A 71 -15.27 -9.18 9.80
N SER A 72 -14.02 -8.76 9.99
CA SER A 72 -13.08 -9.39 10.91
C SER A 72 -13.61 -9.36 12.35
N LEU A 73 -14.17 -8.23 12.78
CA LEU A 73 -14.76 -8.06 14.11
C LEU A 73 -16.03 -8.90 14.26
N TRP A 74 -16.86 -8.98 13.23
CA TRP A 74 -18.03 -9.85 13.25
C TRP A 74 -17.65 -11.32 13.43
N ILE A 75 -16.65 -11.80 12.67
CA ILE A 75 -16.14 -13.17 12.78
C ILE A 75 -15.54 -13.41 14.17
N ALA A 76 -14.75 -12.46 14.68
CA ALA A 76 -14.11 -12.58 16.00
C ALA A 76 -15.14 -12.67 17.14
N CYS A 77 -16.22 -11.90 17.07
CA CYS A 77 -17.23 -11.83 18.14
C CYS A 77 -18.33 -12.89 18.03
N TYR A 78 -18.70 -13.31 16.82
CA TYR A 78 -19.90 -14.12 16.57
C TYR A 78 -19.62 -15.44 15.84
N HIS A 79 -18.37 -15.70 15.43
CA HIS A 79 -17.95 -16.95 14.79
C HIS A 79 -18.74 -17.33 13.53
N GLU A 80 -19.26 -16.33 12.81
CA GLU A 80 -20.01 -16.49 11.58
C GLU A 80 -19.55 -15.43 10.55
N PRO A 81 -19.66 -15.67 9.24
CA PRO A 81 -19.34 -14.67 8.24
C PRO A 81 -20.37 -13.54 8.25
N SER A 82 -19.92 -12.29 8.15
CA SER A 82 -20.81 -11.13 8.08
C SER A 82 -21.61 -11.11 6.77
N THR A 83 -22.68 -10.31 6.73
CA THR A 83 -23.44 -10.10 5.48
C THR A 83 -22.58 -9.47 4.39
N LEU A 84 -21.60 -8.61 4.73
CA LEU A 84 -20.68 -8.03 3.76
C LEU A 84 -19.86 -9.12 3.07
N ASN A 85 -19.36 -10.09 3.83
CA ASN A 85 -18.61 -11.22 3.29
C ASN A 85 -19.47 -12.08 2.36
N ARG A 86 -20.71 -12.40 2.78
CA ARG A 86 -21.65 -13.20 1.97
C ARG A 86 -22.04 -12.54 0.65
N GLU A 87 -22.07 -11.22 0.61
CA GLU A 87 -22.42 -10.43 -0.57
C GLU A 87 -21.22 -10.08 -1.45
N GLY A 88 -20.00 -10.54 -1.09
CA GLY A 88 -18.78 -10.22 -1.84
C GLY A 88 -18.37 -8.74 -1.70
N LEU A 89 -18.81 -8.08 -0.63
CA LEU A 89 -18.48 -6.68 -0.32
C LEU A 89 -17.24 -6.57 0.57
N VAL A 90 -16.49 -7.63 0.82
CA VAL A 90 -15.21 -7.59 1.55
C VAL A 90 -14.11 -7.87 0.55
N VAL A 91 -13.10 -7.00 0.48
CA VAL A 91 -11.96 -7.21 -0.42
C VAL A 91 -11.10 -8.34 0.13
N LEU A 92 -10.88 -9.36 -0.68
CA LEU A 92 -10.05 -10.51 -0.33
C LEU A 92 -8.55 -10.20 -0.54
N PRO A 93 -7.67 -10.75 0.30
CA PRO A 93 -6.22 -10.64 0.08
C PRO A 93 -5.85 -11.15 -1.32
N GLY A 94 -5.24 -10.29 -2.14
CA GLY A 94 -4.81 -10.61 -3.51
C GLY A 94 -5.64 -9.97 -4.62
N GLU A 95 -6.87 -9.53 -4.35
CA GLU A 95 -7.67 -8.73 -5.31
C GLU A 95 -7.08 -7.33 -5.56
N GLU A 96 -6.17 -6.91 -4.70
CA GLU A 96 -5.43 -5.64 -4.76
C GLU A 96 -4.26 -5.68 -5.74
N SER A 97 -3.79 -6.90 -6.01
CA SER A 97 -2.79 -7.16 -7.04
C SER A 97 -3.52 -7.32 -8.36
N PHE A 98 -4.02 -6.21 -8.90
CA PHE A 98 -4.18 -6.16 -10.35
C PHE A 98 -2.79 -6.42 -10.92
N GLU A 99 -2.54 -7.64 -11.40
CA GLU A 99 -1.33 -7.95 -12.14
C GLU A 99 -1.17 -6.85 -13.18
N GLN A 100 -0.06 -6.11 -13.08
CA GLN A 100 0.25 -5.08 -14.06
C GLN A 100 0.16 -5.76 -15.43
N PRO A 101 -0.77 -5.34 -16.32
CA PRO A 101 -0.98 -6.05 -17.56
C PRO A 101 0.35 -6.14 -18.30
N PRO A 102 0.69 -7.29 -18.89
CA PRO A 102 2.01 -7.52 -19.46
C PRO A 102 2.33 -6.38 -20.43
N ASP A 103 3.51 -5.76 -20.29
CA ASP A 103 3.91 -4.65 -21.15
C ASP A 103 3.94 -5.10 -22.61
N VAL A 104 2.86 -4.79 -23.32
CA VAL A 104 2.72 -5.12 -24.73
C VAL A 104 3.44 -4.10 -25.61
N ALA A 105 3.75 -2.89 -25.11
CA ALA A 105 4.36 -1.82 -25.89
C ALA A 105 5.89 -1.87 -25.86
N GLY A 106 6.49 -2.29 -24.74
CA GLY A 106 7.94 -2.46 -24.60
C GLY A 106 8.56 -3.37 -25.67
N ARG A 107 7.82 -4.38 -26.17
CA ARG A 107 8.27 -5.24 -27.27
C ARG A 107 8.37 -4.54 -28.63
N PHE A 108 7.63 -3.45 -28.84
CA PHE A 108 7.59 -2.71 -30.11
C PHE A 108 8.44 -1.43 -30.07
N PHE A 109 8.69 -0.89 -28.87
CA PHE A 109 9.36 0.38 -28.66
C PHE A 109 10.61 0.27 -27.78
N GLU A 110 11.26 -0.90 -27.73
CA GLU A 110 12.63 -1.02 -27.22
C GLU A 110 13.51 -0.01 -27.99
N PRO A 111 13.99 1.06 -27.32
CA PRO A 111 14.77 2.07 -28.01
C PRO A 111 16.08 1.41 -28.40
N LEU A 112 16.37 1.37 -29.70
CA LEU A 112 17.57 0.78 -30.29
C LEU A 112 18.79 1.13 -29.43
N ARG A 113 19.20 0.20 -28.56
CA ARG A 113 20.23 0.45 -27.56
C ARG A 113 21.49 0.83 -28.33
N ARG A 114 21.93 2.09 -28.15
CA ARG A 114 23.13 2.65 -28.81
C ARG A 114 24.26 1.63 -28.68
N ALA A 115 24.76 1.18 -29.83
CA ALA A 115 25.78 0.14 -29.93
C ALA A 115 26.94 0.44 -28.95
N PRO A 116 27.49 -0.59 -28.27
CA PRO A 116 28.66 -0.39 -27.43
C PRO A 116 29.80 0.07 -28.33
N LEU A 117 30.32 1.29 -28.09
CA LEU A 117 31.62 1.68 -28.61
C LEU A 117 32.62 0.66 -28.07
N GLN A 118 33.11 -0.23 -28.94
CA GLN A 118 34.20 -1.14 -28.60
C GLN A 118 35.37 -0.29 -28.10
N ARG A 119 35.62 -0.33 -26.80
CA ARG A 119 36.86 0.19 -26.23
C ARG A 119 37.92 -0.86 -26.53
N ALA A 120 38.69 -0.64 -27.59
CA ALA A 120 39.85 -1.46 -27.91
C ALA A 120 40.77 -1.54 -26.69
N ALA A 121 41.14 -2.76 -26.29
CA ALA A 121 42.14 -2.99 -25.26
C ALA A 121 43.52 -2.59 -25.81
N PRO A 122 44.39 -1.93 -25.02
CA PRO A 122 45.73 -1.59 -25.47
C PRO A 122 46.61 -2.85 -25.42
N SER A 123 47.22 -3.21 -26.56
CA SER A 123 48.25 -4.25 -26.66
C SER A 123 49.60 -3.75 -26.11
N PRO A 124 50.41 -4.60 -25.47
CA PRO A 124 51.73 -4.21 -24.99
C PRO A 124 52.84 -4.45 -26.04
N ASP A 125 53.78 -3.50 -26.04
CA ASP A 125 55.11 -3.46 -26.68
C ASP A 125 55.22 -3.31 -28.21
N GLU A 126 55.74 -2.16 -28.68
CA GLU A 126 57.17 -1.98 -28.99
C GLU A 126 57.50 -0.48 -29.25
N ARG A 127 58.33 0.07 -28.37
CA ARG A 127 59.40 1.09 -28.56
C ARG A 127 59.36 2.01 -29.81
N SER A 128 59.20 3.33 -29.60
CA SER A 128 60.08 4.43 -30.11
C SER A 128 59.56 5.85 -29.77
N ASP A 129 60.20 6.49 -28.78
CA ASP A 129 60.62 7.90 -28.62
C ASP A 129 59.69 9.12 -28.94
N PRO A 130 60.03 10.37 -28.53
CA PRO A 130 59.25 11.12 -27.53
C PRO A 130 58.63 12.40 -28.10
N GLY A 131 57.42 12.77 -27.68
CA GLY A 131 56.82 14.00 -28.19
C GLY A 131 55.54 14.41 -27.50
N ASN A 132 55.71 15.31 -26.52
CA ASN A 132 54.85 16.46 -26.28
C ASN A 132 53.35 16.23 -25.98
N GLY A 133 52.97 16.60 -24.75
CA GLY A 133 51.75 17.40 -24.58
C GLY A 133 50.55 16.70 -23.95
N THR A 134 50.36 17.03 -22.67
CA THR A 134 49.06 17.42 -22.10
C THR A 134 48.06 16.30 -21.78
N LEU A 135 48.06 16.01 -20.48
CA LEU A 135 47.13 15.23 -19.67
C LEU A 135 45.66 15.68 -19.90
N GLY A 136 44.96 15.00 -20.81
CA GLY A 136 43.53 15.18 -21.05
C GLY A 136 42.70 14.33 -20.09
N GLY A 137 42.69 14.71 -18.81
CA GLY A 137 41.76 14.17 -17.82
C GLY A 137 40.31 14.46 -18.22
N ILE A 138 39.48 13.43 -18.24
CA ILE A 138 38.03 13.52 -18.46
C ILE A 138 37.39 14.45 -17.42
N MET A 139 37.01 15.64 -17.87
CA MET A 139 36.32 16.65 -17.09
C MET A 139 34.89 16.16 -16.80
N LEU A 140 34.61 15.81 -15.54
CA LEU A 140 33.26 15.51 -15.08
C LEU A 140 32.53 16.84 -14.83
N LEU A 141 31.59 17.16 -15.72
CA LEU A 141 30.76 18.36 -15.66
C LEU A 141 29.72 18.21 -14.54
N LEU A 142 30.10 18.57 -13.32
CA LEU A 142 29.18 18.72 -12.18
C LEU A 142 28.43 20.06 -12.33
N GLY A 143 27.09 20.02 -12.29
CA GLY A 143 26.24 21.22 -12.35
C GLY A 143 26.45 22.16 -11.16
N PRO A 144 26.11 23.46 -11.29
CA PRO A 144 26.43 24.46 -10.28
C PRO A 144 25.54 24.32 -9.04
N ALA A 145 26.18 24.39 -7.87
CA ALA A 145 25.51 24.58 -6.58
C ALA A 145 25.27 26.09 -6.31
N PRO A 146 24.21 26.46 -5.59
CA PRO A 146 23.78 27.85 -5.40
C PRO A 146 24.76 28.64 -4.51
N GLY A 147 25.13 29.84 -4.96
CA GLY A 147 25.99 30.77 -4.23
C GLY A 147 25.25 31.47 -3.09
N ASN A 148 25.91 31.57 -1.94
CA ASN A 148 25.48 32.34 -0.78
C ASN A 148 26.25 33.67 -0.74
N SER A 149 25.50 34.77 -0.67
CA SER A 149 25.73 36.04 0.04
C SER A 149 27.13 36.67 0.15
N GLU A 150 27.31 37.87 -0.41
CA GLU A 150 27.41 39.16 0.33
C GLU A 150 27.25 40.35 -0.63
#